data_AF-A0A1L9B6L0-F1
#
_entry.id   AF-A0A1L9B6L0-F1
#
_cell.length_a   1.000
_cell.length_b   1.000
_cell.length_c   1.000
_cell.angle_alpha   90.00
_cell.angle_beta   90.00
_cell.angle_gamma   90.00
#
_symmetry.space_group_name_H-M   'P 1'
#
loop_
_entity.id
_entity.type
_entity.pdbx_description
1 polymer ?
#
loop_
_entity_poly.entity_id
_entity_poly.type
_entity_poly.pdbx_seq_one_letter_code
_entity_poly.pdbx_strand_id
1 'polypeptide(L)'
;MGPSCGEGAMRQSTLATHLAFLGAIGDVSGTTRRVSNELSRLRASKLGITGKASGVFVPYVDYGERQLRWIDAELAAATRLTHAASEMDDPDMQLALLRLSGPRLETAMMGSLLLSVWFDFLHLADVVLDQYPSYNVEKLFVDMNRSQKMLEPAMTALSSLEPGQLEAAATDLPALVGHLTREFAAIREAVRVAAENLKKLLVLKESIEALTMLPAMRFSLPSLSPATPATLGVGLVVGSNGVMMGTRMVVSAEWVEMMRRLVQMGVISLPTVSAAVRIHAGQVMMAQAHDDLPPGVRDALGDGPEVRGMRVTGRTGAGMAEPPEHHVLPREFREWFEKRGFTGEMSIDRFCVNLEQAKHEAIHGGGNWRLGRTWPNEWNRMIMDVLSRAETETGRMLTPNEILRLVAKAMKRYNLPMNFTPRRGR
;
A
#
# COMPACT_ATOMS: atom_id res chain seq x y z
N MET A 1 30.51 -28.96 1.96
CA MET A 1 29.70 -27.89 2.58
C MET A 1 28.27 -28.06 2.08
N GLY A 2 27.34 -28.42 2.96
CA GLY A 2 26.05 -28.99 2.57
C GLY A 2 25.00 -27.95 2.14
N PRO A 3 24.10 -28.29 1.19
CA PRO A 3 23.01 -27.40 0.72
C PRO A 3 21.94 -27.10 1.79
N SER A 4 21.92 -27.81 2.93
CA SER A 4 20.86 -27.67 3.94
C SER A 4 20.90 -26.39 4.79
N CYS A 5 22.05 -25.72 4.89
CA CYS A 5 22.18 -24.52 5.73
C CYS A 5 21.55 -23.28 5.07
N GLY A 6 21.62 -23.18 3.73
CA GLY A 6 21.03 -22.07 2.97
C GLY A 6 19.51 -22.16 2.84
N GLU A 7 18.96 -23.36 2.59
CA GLU A 7 17.51 -23.58 2.48
C GLU A 7 16.78 -23.34 3.81
N GLY A 8 17.39 -23.76 4.93
CA GLY A 8 16.84 -23.52 6.27
C GLY A 8 16.76 -22.04 6.63
N ALA A 9 17.82 -21.28 6.34
CA ALA A 9 17.86 -19.84 6.55
C ALA A 9 16.84 -19.09 5.67
N MET A 10 16.72 -19.50 4.40
CA MET A 10 15.75 -18.91 3.48
C MET A 10 14.30 -19.15 3.92
N ARG A 11 13.97 -20.38 4.33
CA ARG A 11 12.62 -20.71 4.84
C ARG A 11 12.27 -19.91 6.09
N GLN A 12 13.22 -19.73 7.01
CA GLN A 12 13.02 -18.90 8.20
C GLN A 12 12.81 -17.42 7.83
N SER A 13 13.59 -16.91 6.87
CA SER A 13 13.44 -15.53 6.37
C SER A 13 12.07 -15.31 5.72
N THR A 14 11.63 -16.22 4.85
CA THR A 14 10.32 -16.13 4.20
C THR A 14 9.18 -16.21 5.20
N LEU A 15 9.27 -17.11 6.21
CA LEU A 15 8.27 -17.18 7.28
C LEU A 15 8.20 -15.86 8.08
N ALA A 16 9.35 -15.29 8.44
CA ALA A 16 9.37 -14.00 9.14
C ALA A 16 8.76 -12.88 8.29
N THR A 17 8.99 -12.91 6.98
CA THR A 17 8.40 -11.97 6.01
C THR A 17 6.88 -12.12 5.93
N HIS A 18 6.40 -13.37 5.92
CA HIS A 18 4.97 -13.67 5.96
C HIS A 18 4.31 -13.11 7.22
N LEU A 19 4.91 -13.33 8.39
CA LEU A 19 4.39 -12.81 9.66
C LEU A 19 4.41 -11.27 9.69
N ALA A 20 5.48 -10.65 9.18
CA ALA A 20 5.56 -9.20 9.02
C ALA A 20 4.44 -8.66 8.11
N PHE A 21 4.13 -9.37 7.02
CA PHE A 21 3.07 -8.98 6.11
C PHE A 21 1.68 -9.06 6.77
N LEU A 22 1.40 -10.14 7.51
CA LEU A 22 0.16 -10.29 8.27
C LEU A 22 0.01 -9.21 9.36
N GLY A 23 1.11 -8.88 10.05
CA GLY A 23 1.14 -7.77 11.01
C GLY A 23 0.73 -6.46 10.35
N ALA A 24 1.32 -6.13 9.20
CA ALA A 24 1.00 -4.92 8.45
C ALA A 24 -0.46 -4.88 7.96
N ILE A 25 -1.02 -6.01 7.50
CA ILE A 25 -2.45 -6.11 7.18
C ILE A 25 -3.30 -5.79 8.42
N GLY A 26 -2.98 -6.39 9.57
CA GLY A 26 -3.73 -6.19 10.82
C GLY A 26 -3.74 -4.73 11.27
N ASP A 27 -2.58 -4.09 11.15
CA ASP A 27 -2.33 -2.69 11.47
C ASP A 27 -3.17 -1.72 10.61
N VAL A 28 -3.17 -1.91 9.28
CA VAL A 28 -3.99 -1.10 8.36
C VAL A 28 -5.48 -1.40 8.56
N SER A 29 -5.86 -2.67 8.73
CA SER A 29 -7.25 -3.07 8.99
C SER A 29 -7.80 -2.50 10.29
N GLY A 30 -6.96 -2.38 11.33
CA GLY A 30 -7.34 -1.73 12.59
C GLY A 30 -7.64 -0.25 12.39
N THR A 31 -6.87 0.42 11.53
CA THR A 31 -7.07 1.82 11.16
C THR A 31 -8.38 2.01 10.38
N THR A 32 -8.63 1.20 9.35
CA THR A 32 -9.84 1.31 8.53
C THR A 32 -11.11 1.02 9.32
N ARG A 33 -11.07 0.05 10.26
CA ARG A 33 -12.20 -0.24 11.16
C ARG A 33 -12.56 0.95 12.05
N ARG A 34 -11.57 1.67 12.57
CA ARG A 34 -11.82 2.88 13.38
C ARG A 34 -12.47 3.97 12.54
N VAL A 35 -11.94 4.23 11.34
CA VAL A 35 -12.53 5.20 10.39
C VAL A 35 -13.95 4.81 9.99
N SER A 36 -14.21 3.52 9.74
CA SER A 36 -15.54 2.99 9.42
C SER A 36 -16.57 3.28 10.51
N ASN A 37 -16.23 3.03 11.77
CA ASN A 37 -17.10 3.31 12.91
C ASN A 37 -17.42 4.80 13.01
N GLU A 38 -16.43 5.65 12.77
CA GLU A 38 -16.60 7.10 12.84
C GLU A 38 -17.42 7.66 11.67
N LEU A 39 -17.21 7.17 10.44
CA LEU A 39 -18.06 7.50 9.28
C LEU A 39 -19.50 7.07 9.51
N SER A 40 -19.70 5.89 10.10
CA SER A 40 -21.03 5.40 10.48
C SER A 40 -21.68 6.32 11.52
N ARG A 41 -20.91 6.83 12.49
CA ARG A 41 -21.39 7.82 13.46
C ARG A 41 -21.80 9.13 12.79
N LEU A 42 -20.98 9.66 11.87
CA LEU A 42 -21.31 10.87 11.11
C LEU A 42 -22.61 10.69 10.32
N ARG A 43 -22.79 9.53 9.68
CA ARG A 43 -24.00 9.22 8.92
C ARG A 43 -25.25 9.06 9.79
N ALA A 44 -25.09 8.57 11.02
CA ALA A 44 -26.17 8.42 11.98
C ALA A 44 -26.50 9.71 12.75
N SER A 45 -25.63 10.72 12.67
CA SER A 45 -25.89 12.03 13.28
C SER A 45 -27.22 12.61 12.78
N LYS A 46 -27.94 13.33 13.63
CA LYS A 46 -29.15 14.09 13.24
C LYS A 46 -28.88 15.59 13.12
N LEU A 47 -27.65 15.99 13.45
CA LEU A 47 -27.13 17.34 13.44
C LEU A 47 -25.87 17.38 12.56
N GLY A 48 -25.32 18.56 12.27
CA GLY A 48 -24.12 18.67 11.45
C GLY A 48 -24.35 18.31 9.97
N ILE A 49 -23.50 17.43 9.42
CA ILE A 49 -23.47 17.10 7.97
C ILE A 49 -24.80 16.54 7.48
N THR A 50 -25.44 15.67 8.26
CA THR A 50 -26.71 15.02 7.93
C THR A 50 -27.93 15.81 8.41
N GLY A 51 -27.72 17.00 8.97
CA GLY A 51 -28.77 17.90 9.43
C GLY A 51 -29.40 18.73 8.30
N LYS A 52 -29.64 20.02 8.58
CA LYS A 52 -30.36 20.94 7.66
C LYS A 52 -29.68 21.14 6.30
N ALA A 53 -28.36 20.92 6.22
CA ALA A 53 -27.56 21.07 5.01
C ALA A 53 -27.22 19.72 4.33
N SER A 54 -27.93 18.64 4.67
CA SER A 54 -27.64 17.27 4.20
C SER A 54 -27.51 17.13 2.68
N GLY A 55 -28.37 17.81 1.91
CA GLY A 55 -28.31 17.76 0.44
C GLY A 55 -26.98 18.23 -0.16
N VAL A 56 -26.20 19.03 0.58
CA VAL A 56 -24.92 19.59 0.12
C VAL A 56 -23.71 18.81 0.65
N PHE A 57 -23.75 18.36 1.91
CA PHE A 57 -22.57 17.77 2.57
C PHE A 57 -22.53 16.24 2.61
N VAL A 58 -23.66 15.54 2.46
CA VAL A 58 -23.69 14.06 2.41
C VAL A 58 -22.78 13.47 1.31
N PRO A 59 -22.67 14.06 0.09
CA PRO A 59 -21.76 13.56 -0.94
C PRO A 59 -20.29 13.42 -0.50
N TYR A 60 -19.84 14.23 0.47
CA TYR A 60 -18.49 14.17 1.04
C TYR A 60 -18.28 12.94 1.93
N VAL A 61 -19.33 12.55 2.67
CA VAL A 61 -19.34 11.30 3.45
C VAL A 61 -19.37 10.11 2.50
N ASP A 62 -20.22 10.15 1.46
CA ASP A 62 -20.28 9.09 0.45
C ASP A 62 -18.95 8.91 -0.29
N TYR A 63 -18.20 10.01 -0.52
CA TYR A 63 -16.82 9.92 -1.02
C TYR A 63 -15.91 9.15 -0.06
N GLY A 64 -15.91 9.51 1.22
CA GLY A 64 -15.11 8.81 2.24
C GLY A 64 -15.42 7.32 2.33
N GLU A 65 -16.70 6.95 2.27
CA GLU A 65 -17.11 5.54 2.25
C GLU A 65 -16.70 4.79 0.98
N ARG A 66 -16.74 5.45 -0.19
CA ARG A 66 -16.22 4.85 -1.44
C ARG A 66 -14.74 4.54 -1.32
N GLN A 67 -13.95 5.47 -0.78
CA GLN A 67 -12.52 5.25 -0.56
C GLN A 67 -12.26 4.13 0.46
N LEU A 68 -13.02 4.10 1.56
CA LEU A 68 -12.93 3.03 2.55
C LEU A 68 -13.21 1.64 1.94
N ARG A 69 -14.29 1.51 1.16
CA ARG A 69 -14.63 0.24 0.48
C ARG A 69 -13.53 -0.22 -0.47
N TRP A 70 -12.89 0.71 -1.18
CA TRP A 70 -11.75 0.39 -2.03
C TRP A 70 -10.56 -0.12 -1.21
N ILE A 71 -10.20 0.56 -0.12
CA ILE A 71 -9.10 0.13 0.77
C ILE A 71 -9.38 -1.26 1.35
N ASP A 72 -10.60 -1.51 1.83
CA ASP A 72 -10.98 -2.82 2.38
C ASP A 72 -10.93 -3.93 1.31
N ALA A 73 -11.27 -3.61 0.06
CA ALA A 73 -11.14 -4.54 -1.06
C ALA A 73 -9.67 -4.88 -1.35
N GLU A 74 -8.77 -3.90 -1.29
CA GLU A 74 -7.32 -4.10 -1.44
C GLU A 74 -6.73 -4.95 -0.31
N LEU A 75 -7.13 -4.71 0.95
CA LEU A 75 -6.73 -5.53 2.09
C LEU A 75 -7.24 -6.97 1.97
N ALA A 76 -8.50 -7.15 1.55
CA ALA A 76 -9.07 -8.48 1.33
C ALA A 76 -8.32 -9.22 0.21
N ALA A 77 -7.94 -8.52 -0.85
CA ALA A 77 -7.15 -9.06 -1.95
C ALA A 77 -5.73 -9.47 -1.50
N ALA A 78 -5.02 -8.60 -0.76
CA ALA A 78 -3.72 -8.90 -0.17
C ALA A 78 -3.78 -10.10 0.80
N THR A 79 -4.87 -10.20 1.58
CA THR A 79 -5.10 -11.33 2.50
C THR A 79 -5.26 -12.65 1.74
N ARG A 80 -6.03 -12.68 0.63
CA ARG A 80 -6.20 -13.89 -0.19
C ARG A 80 -4.88 -14.39 -0.78
N LEU A 81 -4.07 -13.49 -1.32
CA LEU A 81 -2.76 -13.84 -1.87
C LEU A 81 -1.78 -14.31 -0.78
N THR A 82 -1.83 -13.70 0.39
CA THR A 82 -1.04 -14.11 1.55
C THR A 82 -1.45 -15.50 2.04
N HIS A 83 -2.74 -15.80 2.08
CA HIS A 83 -3.23 -17.15 2.37
C HIS A 83 -2.69 -18.16 1.37
N ALA A 84 -2.75 -17.86 0.06
CA ALA A 84 -2.16 -18.72 -0.97
C ALA A 84 -0.64 -18.92 -0.76
N ALA A 85 0.08 -17.87 -0.34
CA ALA A 85 1.50 -17.96 0.01
C ALA A 85 1.74 -18.87 1.23
N SER A 86 0.84 -18.91 2.22
CA SER A 86 0.99 -19.79 3.39
C SER A 86 0.95 -21.28 3.05
N GLU A 87 0.28 -21.64 1.95
CA GLU A 87 0.14 -23.03 1.51
C GLU A 87 1.32 -23.51 0.65
N MET A 88 2.30 -22.64 0.35
CA MET A 88 3.45 -22.99 -0.47
C MET A 88 4.59 -23.58 0.38
N ASP A 89 5.01 -24.81 0.04
CA ASP A 89 6.19 -25.44 0.64
C ASP A 89 7.52 -24.87 0.11
N ASP A 90 7.46 -24.31 -1.10
CA ASP A 90 8.60 -23.73 -1.79
C ASP A 90 8.79 -22.27 -1.35
N PRO A 91 9.91 -21.93 -0.68
CA PRO A 91 10.11 -20.60 -0.10
C PRO A 91 10.25 -19.51 -1.17
N ASP A 92 10.69 -19.83 -2.39
CA ASP A 92 10.78 -18.87 -3.50
C ASP A 92 9.39 -18.52 -4.02
N MET A 93 8.54 -19.53 -4.24
CA MET A 93 7.16 -19.33 -4.68
C MET A 93 6.33 -18.62 -3.61
N GLN A 94 6.52 -18.99 -2.34
CA GLN A 94 5.90 -18.29 -1.21
C GLN A 94 6.24 -16.80 -1.22
N LEU A 95 7.54 -16.47 -1.34
CA LEU A 95 7.99 -15.08 -1.41
C LEU A 95 7.44 -14.36 -2.64
N ALA A 96 7.39 -15.03 -3.80
CA ALA A 96 6.86 -14.45 -5.03
C ALA A 96 5.39 -14.05 -4.89
N LEU A 97 4.57 -14.86 -4.21
CA LEU A 97 3.17 -14.54 -3.91
C LEU A 97 3.04 -13.38 -2.91
N LEU A 98 3.93 -13.31 -1.91
CA LEU A 98 3.99 -12.14 -1.00
C LEU A 98 4.31 -10.87 -1.77
N ARG A 99 5.27 -10.89 -2.70
CA ARG A 99 5.60 -9.75 -3.57
C ARG A 99 4.43 -9.32 -4.46
N LEU A 100 3.65 -10.26 -5.00
CA LEU A 100 2.43 -9.95 -5.73
C LEU A 100 1.33 -9.30 -4.86
N SER A 101 1.38 -9.52 -3.55
CA SER A 101 0.47 -8.91 -2.56
C SER A 101 0.91 -7.50 -2.15
N GLY A 102 2.21 -7.24 -2.23
CA GLY A 102 2.88 -6.00 -1.84
C GLY A 102 2.18 -4.70 -2.24
N PRO A 103 2.01 -4.44 -3.55
CA PRO A 103 1.40 -3.20 -4.03
C PRO A 103 0.02 -2.92 -3.44
N ARG A 104 -0.77 -3.97 -3.17
CA ARG A 104 -2.11 -3.83 -2.59
C ARG A 104 -2.05 -3.39 -1.12
N LEU A 105 -1.09 -3.92 -0.36
CA LEU A 105 -0.85 -3.48 1.01
C LEU A 105 -0.35 -2.02 1.03
N GLU A 106 0.55 -1.66 0.11
CA GLU A 106 1.06 -0.29 0.00
C GLU A 106 -0.07 0.71 -0.31
N THR A 107 -0.93 0.40 -1.29
CA THR A 107 -2.06 1.26 -1.65
C THR A 107 -3.08 1.36 -0.54
N ALA A 108 -3.38 0.25 0.15
CA ALA A 108 -4.28 0.26 1.29
C ALA A 108 -3.73 1.11 2.44
N MET A 109 -2.43 0.98 2.75
CA MET A 109 -1.75 1.76 3.78
C MET A 109 -1.77 3.25 3.43
N MET A 110 -1.32 3.64 2.24
CA MET A 110 -1.30 5.04 1.80
C MET A 110 -2.71 5.64 1.67
N GLY A 111 -3.65 4.87 1.12
CA GLY A 111 -5.06 5.25 1.05
C GLY A 111 -5.66 5.48 2.44
N SER A 112 -5.32 4.65 3.42
CA SER A 112 -5.80 4.82 4.80
C SER A 112 -5.28 6.11 5.46
N LEU A 113 -4.04 6.51 5.16
CA LEU A 113 -3.47 7.77 5.64
C LEU A 113 -4.21 8.97 5.03
N LEU A 114 -4.43 8.97 3.72
CA LEU A 114 -5.19 10.02 3.05
C LEU A 114 -6.65 10.08 3.50
N LEU A 115 -7.29 8.93 3.69
CA LEU A 115 -8.66 8.85 4.19
C LEU A 115 -8.76 9.38 5.61
N SER A 116 -7.74 9.17 6.44
CA SER A 116 -7.68 9.75 7.78
C SER A 116 -7.61 11.28 7.73
N VAL A 117 -6.85 11.86 6.79
CA VAL A 117 -6.83 13.31 6.57
C VAL A 117 -8.19 13.81 6.08
N TRP A 118 -8.84 13.10 5.15
CA TRP A 118 -10.18 13.46 4.70
C TRP A 118 -11.20 13.43 5.83
N PHE A 119 -11.09 12.44 6.71
CA PHE A 119 -11.95 12.31 7.87
C PHE A 119 -11.84 13.52 8.82
N ASP A 120 -10.64 14.11 8.96
CA ASP A 120 -10.47 15.34 9.75
C ASP A 120 -11.35 16.48 9.19
N PHE A 121 -11.37 16.67 7.88
CA PHE A 121 -12.23 17.66 7.23
C PHE A 121 -13.72 17.36 7.42
N LEU A 122 -14.14 16.10 7.30
CA LEU A 122 -15.51 15.70 7.59
C LEU A 122 -15.91 16.01 9.03
N HIS A 123 -15.04 15.71 9.99
CA HIS A 123 -15.32 15.99 11.39
C HIS A 123 -15.40 17.49 11.67
N LEU A 124 -14.50 18.30 11.08
CA LEU A 124 -14.57 19.76 11.19
C LEU A 124 -15.88 20.28 10.60
N ALA A 125 -16.26 19.83 9.40
CA ALA A 125 -17.52 20.26 8.78
C ALA A 125 -18.74 19.89 9.62
N ASP A 126 -18.76 18.69 10.20
CA ASP A 126 -19.83 18.24 11.09
C ASP A 126 -19.97 19.14 12.32
N VAL A 127 -18.85 19.45 12.99
CA VAL A 127 -18.84 20.35 14.15
C VAL A 127 -19.23 21.78 13.77
N VAL A 128 -18.75 22.30 12.64
CA VAL A 128 -19.10 23.65 12.17
C VAL A 128 -20.60 23.77 11.91
N LEU A 129 -21.17 22.79 11.22
CA LEU A 129 -22.59 22.79 10.87
C LEU A 129 -23.50 22.59 12.09
N ASP A 130 -23.04 21.86 13.10
CA ASP A 130 -23.78 21.64 14.34
C ASP A 130 -23.67 22.84 15.31
N GLN A 131 -22.45 23.29 15.59
CA GLN A 131 -22.16 24.19 16.72
C GLN A 131 -21.93 25.65 16.30
N TYR A 132 -21.71 25.92 15.00
CA TYR A 132 -21.39 27.26 14.48
C TYR A 132 -22.34 27.67 13.35
N PRO A 133 -23.65 27.78 13.60
CA PRO A 133 -24.65 28.10 12.58
C PRO A 133 -24.47 29.49 11.95
N SER A 134 -23.67 30.37 12.57
CA SER A 134 -23.31 31.68 12.03
C SER A 134 -22.11 31.66 11.07
N TYR A 135 -21.41 30.53 10.95
CA TYR A 135 -20.34 30.39 9.98
C TYR A 135 -20.91 30.30 8.55
N ASN A 136 -20.18 30.87 7.58
CA ASN A 136 -20.63 30.86 6.19
C ASN A 136 -20.60 29.43 5.62
N VAL A 137 -21.79 28.84 5.42
CA VAL A 137 -21.97 27.48 4.90
C VAL A 137 -21.48 27.34 3.46
N GLU A 138 -21.65 28.36 2.61
CA GLU A 138 -21.14 28.35 1.24
C GLU A 138 -19.61 28.31 1.23
N LYS A 139 -18.97 29.07 2.13
CA LYS A 139 -17.53 29.05 2.30
C LYS A 139 -17.05 27.65 2.75
N LEU A 140 -17.71 27.06 3.75
CA LEU A 140 -17.39 25.69 4.20
C LEU A 140 -17.52 24.68 3.04
N PHE A 141 -18.57 24.79 2.22
CA PHE A 141 -18.75 23.96 1.04
C PHE A 141 -17.62 24.12 0.02
N VAL A 142 -17.23 25.37 -0.30
CA VAL A 142 -16.12 25.64 -1.22
C VAL A 142 -14.80 25.07 -0.69
N ASP A 143 -14.55 25.22 0.61
CA ASP A 143 -13.33 24.74 1.25
C ASP A 143 -13.30 23.19 1.27
N MET A 144 -14.43 22.52 1.59
CA MET A 144 -14.57 21.06 1.50
C MET A 144 -14.36 20.52 0.09
N ASN A 145 -14.98 21.16 -0.91
CA ASN A 145 -14.85 20.80 -2.32
C ASN A 145 -13.39 20.92 -2.80
N ARG A 146 -12.70 21.98 -2.40
CA ARG A 146 -11.28 22.16 -2.71
C ARG A 146 -10.44 21.04 -2.12
N SER A 147 -10.60 20.74 -0.83
CA SER A 147 -9.85 19.68 -0.15
C SER A 147 -10.06 18.31 -0.78
N GLN A 148 -11.30 17.96 -1.16
CA GLN A 148 -11.59 16.70 -1.88
C GLN A 148 -10.84 16.65 -3.22
N LYS A 149 -10.91 17.71 -4.03
CA LYS A 149 -10.24 17.77 -5.34
C LYS A 149 -8.73 17.66 -5.25
N MET A 150 -8.12 18.05 -4.13
CA MET A 150 -6.68 17.86 -3.89
C MET A 150 -6.33 16.40 -3.58
N LEU A 151 -7.24 15.64 -2.97
CA LEU A 151 -7.04 14.23 -2.63
C LEU A 151 -7.25 13.28 -3.82
N GLU A 152 -8.20 13.61 -4.70
CA GLU A 152 -8.62 12.76 -5.82
C GLU A 152 -7.48 12.24 -6.72
N PRO A 153 -6.49 13.07 -7.14
CA PRO A 153 -5.40 12.59 -7.98
C PRO A 153 -4.56 11.51 -7.30
N ALA A 154 -4.22 11.71 -6.02
CA ALA A 154 -3.42 10.75 -5.26
C ALA A 154 -4.20 9.44 -5.00
N MET A 155 -5.48 9.52 -4.61
CA MET A 155 -6.33 8.34 -4.47
C MET A 155 -6.46 7.56 -5.79
N THR A 156 -6.60 8.27 -6.92
CA THR A 156 -6.69 7.66 -8.25
C THR A 156 -5.40 6.95 -8.63
N ALA A 157 -4.24 7.61 -8.43
CA ALA A 157 -2.94 7.03 -8.72
C ALA A 157 -2.69 5.76 -7.89
N LEU A 158 -3.01 5.78 -6.59
CA LEU A 158 -2.93 4.60 -5.73
C LEU A 158 -3.85 3.47 -6.21
N SER A 159 -5.09 3.79 -6.60
CA SER A 159 -6.05 2.78 -7.06
C SER A 159 -5.68 2.06 -8.37
N SER A 160 -4.73 2.63 -9.14
CA SER A 160 -4.30 2.03 -10.41
C SER A 160 -3.52 0.71 -10.24
N LEU A 161 -2.90 0.48 -9.08
CA LEU A 161 -1.96 -0.61 -8.82
C LEU A 161 -0.76 -0.67 -9.79
N GLU A 162 -0.55 0.38 -10.60
CA GLU A 162 0.61 0.49 -11.49
C GLU A 162 1.85 0.88 -10.65
N PRO A 163 2.92 0.08 -10.65
CA PRO A 163 4.07 0.31 -9.74
C PRO A 163 4.66 1.71 -9.85
N GLY A 164 4.78 2.25 -11.07
CA GLY A 164 5.32 3.59 -11.29
C GLY A 164 4.41 4.71 -10.79
N GLN A 165 3.09 4.54 -10.87
CA GLN A 165 2.12 5.52 -10.35
C GLN A 165 2.07 5.47 -8.82
N LEU A 166 2.15 4.26 -8.25
CA LEU A 166 2.20 4.04 -6.80
C LEU A 166 3.43 4.70 -6.18
N GLU A 167 4.63 4.44 -6.71
CA GLU A 167 5.88 5.02 -6.19
C GLU A 167 5.92 6.54 -6.33
N ALA A 168 5.45 7.07 -7.46
CA ALA A 168 5.35 8.51 -7.68
C ALA A 168 4.37 9.16 -6.69
N ALA A 169 3.16 8.58 -6.55
CA ALA A 169 2.19 9.06 -5.59
C ALA A 169 2.75 9.01 -4.16
N ALA A 170 3.35 7.89 -3.75
CA ALA A 170 3.95 7.73 -2.43
C ALA A 170 5.00 8.82 -2.13
N THR A 171 5.82 9.18 -3.12
CA THR A 171 6.83 10.22 -2.98
C THR A 171 6.20 11.60 -2.75
N ASP A 172 5.09 11.91 -3.40
CA ASP A 172 4.41 13.21 -3.33
C ASP A 172 3.46 13.34 -2.12
N LEU A 173 3.00 12.22 -1.55
CA LEU A 173 2.03 12.18 -0.45
C LEU A 173 2.42 13.05 0.76
N PRO A 174 3.68 13.06 1.25
CA PRO A 174 4.04 13.89 2.38
C PRO A 174 3.80 15.39 2.14
N ALA A 175 4.08 15.88 0.93
CA ALA A 175 3.85 17.28 0.58
C ALA A 175 2.35 17.60 0.50
N LEU A 176 1.56 16.70 -0.10
CA LEU A 176 0.11 16.82 -0.18
C LEU A 176 -0.54 16.87 1.21
N VAL A 177 -0.20 15.91 2.09
CA VAL A 177 -0.73 15.88 3.46
C VAL A 177 -0.28 17.11 4.25
N GLY A 178 0.97 17.56 4.07
CA GLY A 178 1.46 18.80 4.66
C GLY A 178 0.64 20.03 4.24
N HIS A 179 0.26 20.11 2.95
CA HIS A 179 -0.61 21.15 2.42
C HIS A 179 -2.03 21.06 2.98
N LEU A 180 -2.66 19.88 2.95
CA LEU A 180 -4.00 19.66 3.49
C LEU A 180 -4.08 19.98 4.99
N THR A 181 -3.03 19.69 5.75
CA THR A 181 -2.96 20.04 7.17
C THR A 181 -2.96 21.56 7.38
N ARG A 182 -2.33 22.34 6.48
CA ARG A 182 -2.38 23.82 6.52
C ARG A 182 -3.76 24.35 6.13
N GLU A 183 -4.39 23.79 5.09
CA GLU A 183 -5.76 24.16 4.71
C GLU A 183 -6.74 23.87 5.86
N PHE A 184 -6.63 22.70 6.50
CA PHE A 184 -7.41 22.35 7.68
C PHE A 184 -7.25 23.38 8.81
N ALA A 185 -6.01 23.75 9.13
CA ALA A 185 -5.71 24.75 10.14
C ALA A 185 -6.29 26.14 9.79
N ALA A 186 -6.23 26.53 8.51
CA ALA A 186 -6.78 27.79 8.02
C ALA A 186 -8.32 27.83 8.12
N ILE A 187 -9.01 26.75 7.77
CA ILE A 187 -10.48 26.67 7.93
C ILE A 187 -10.85 26.76 9.40
N ARG A 188 -10.18 25.97 10.26
CA ARG A 188 -10.42 25.99 11.71
C ARG A 188 -10.22 27.39 12.31
N GLU A 189 -9.16 28.08 11.90
CA GLU A 189 -8.88 29.44 12.35
C GLU A 189 -9.94 30.44 11.86
N ALA A 190 -10.39 30.32 10.61
CA ALA A 190 -11.49 31.14 10.10
C ALA A 190 -12.80 30.92 10.89
N VAL A 191 -13.10 29.67 11.26
CA VAL A 191 -14.24 29.33 12.12
C VAL A 191 -14.08 29.95 13.50
N ARG A 192 -12.89 29.86 14.11
CA ARG A 192 -12.58 30.47 15.42
C ARG A 192 -12.80 31.98 15.40
N VAL A 193 -12.26 32.68 14.41
CA VAL A 193 -12.41 34.13 14.26
C VAL A 193 -13.89 34.51 14.05
N ALA A 194 -14.62 33.75 13.24
CA ALA A 194 -16.05 33.98 13.06
C ALA A 194 -16.85 33.79 14.36
N ALA A 195 -16.48 32.81 15.19
CA ALA A 195 -17.08 32.55 16.48
C ALA A 195 -16.80 33.67 17.50
N GLU A 196 -15.57 34.20 17.53
CA GLU A 196 -15.18 35.29 18.45
C GLU A 196 -15.85 36.62 18.15
N ASN A 197 -16.15 36.88 16.87
CA ASN A 197 -16.91 38.07 16.46
C ASN A 197 -18.37 38.04 16.97
N LEU A 198 -18.92 36.86 17.29
CA LEU A 198 -20.17 36.72 18.04
C LEU A 198 -19.86 36.76 19.55
N LYS A 199 -19.91 37.96 20.13
CA LYS A 199 -19.52 38.37 21.50
C LYS A 199 -19.98 37.54 22.74
N LYS A 200 -20.51 36.31 22.66
CA LYS A 200 -21.23 35.67 23.78
C LYS A 200 -21.02 34.20 24.15
N LEU A 201 -20.07 33.41 23.62
CA LEU A 201 -20.02 31.99 24.02
C LEU A 201 -18.61 31.46 24.32
N LEU A 202 -18.20 31.55 25.59
CA LEU A 202 -17.02 30.87 26.16
C LEU A 202 -17.05 29.34 25.94
N VAL A 203 -18.24 28.74 25.95
CA VAL A 203 -18.47 27.31 25.68
C VAL A 203 -18.10 26.92 24.23
N LEU A 204 -18.14 27.88 23.30
CA LEU A 204 -17.84 27.65 21.88
C LEU A 204 -16.33 27.63 21.58
N LYS A 205 -15.47 28.08 22.51
CA LYS A 205 -14.02 28.05 22.32
C LYS A 205 -13.44 26.66 22.61
N GLU A 206 -13.96 26.01 23.66
CA GLU A 206 -13.50 24.69 24.10
C GLU A 206 -13.75 23.59 23.05
N SER A 207 -14.81 23.67 22.25
CA SER A 207 -15.09 22.69 21.18
C SER A 207 -14.11 22.75 20.01
N ILE A 208 -13.71 23.96 19.59
CA ILE A 208 -12.67 24.16 18.56
C ILE A 208 -11.29 23.80 19.12
N GLU A 209 -11.05 24.08 20.40
CA GLU A 209 -9.82 23.64 21.06
C GLU A 209 -9.77 22.12 21.24
N ALA A 210 -10.90 21.43 21.40
CA ALA A 210 -10.95 19.96 21.39
C ALA A 210 -10.65 19.36 19.99
N LEU A 211 -10.90 20.11 18.91
CA LEU A 211 -10.47 19.81 17.53
C LEU A 211 -8.97 20.06 17.28
N THR A 212 -8.18 20.46 18.30
CA THR A 212 -6.73 20.70 18.15
C THR A 212 -5.90 19.44 17.96
N MET A 213 -6.44 18.29 18.34
CA MET A 213 -5.84 16.98 18.08
C MET A 213 -6.24 16.56 16.66
N LEU A 214 -5.40 16.81 15.65
CA LEU A 214 -5.60 16.27 14.29
C LEU A 214 -6.02 14.79 14.38
N PRO A 215 -7.27 14.43 14.04
CA PRO A 215 -7.72 13.05 14.16
C PRO A 215 -6.89 12.07 13.32
N ALA A 216 -6.25 12.51 12.24
CA ALA A 216 -5.29 11.71 11.47
C ALA A 216 -4.15 11.11 12.32
N MET A 217 -3.80 11.72 13.46
CA MET A 217 -2.82 11.20 14.43
C MET A 217 -3.42 10.27 15.50
N ARG A 218 -4.75 10.21 15.67
CA ARG A 218 -5.40 9.26 16.60
C ARG A 218 -5.61 7.88 15.99
N PHE A 219 -5.63 7.78 14.67
CA PHE A 219 -6.05 6.56 13.97
C PHE A 219 -4.92 5.81 13.29
N SER A 220 -3.75 6.42 13.14
CA SER A 220 -2.60 5.80 12.50
C SER A 220 -1.87 4.78 13.38
N LEU A 221 -1.13 3.89 12.71
CA LEU A 221 -0.22 2.83 13.21
C LEU A 221 0.40 3.15 14.58
N PRO A 222 0.57 2.15 15.48
CA PRO A 222 0.42 2.27 16.92
C PRO A 222 1.16 3.48 17.51
N SER A 223 0.50 4.64 17.50
CA SER A 223 0.98 5.84 18.17
C SER A 223 0.33 5.90 19.54
N LEU A 224 1.14 5.83 20.61
CA LEU A 224 0.68 6.10 21.96
C LEU A 224 0.50 7.62 22.17
N SER A 225 -0.43 7.97 23.07
CA SER A 225 -0.98 9.31 23.35
C SER A 225 0.04 10.47 23.35
N PRO A 226 -0.36 11.67 22.89
CA PRO A 226 0.53 12.83 22.84
C PRO A 226 0.79 13.40 24.25
N ALA A 227 2.06 13.47 24.65
CA ALA A 227 2.51 14.43 25.64
C ALA A 227 2.87 15.75 24.93
N THR A 228 2.56 16.86 25.61
CA THR A 228 2.74 18.31 25.30
C THR A 228 3.75 18.73 24.21
N PRO A 229 3.49 19.84 23.49
CA PRO A 229 4.35 20.30 22.39
C PRO A 229 5.70 20.79 22.93
N ALA A 230 6.76 20.02 22.68
CA ALA A 230 8.12 20.52 22.79
C ALA A 230 8.50 21.20 21.46
N THR A 231 8.33 22.52 21.42
CA THR A 231 8.98 23.38 20.42
C THR A 231 10.47 23.35 20.66
N LEU A 232 11.22 22.50 19.97
CA LEU A 232 12.66 22.66 19.71
C LEU A 232 13.07 21.68 18.59
N GLY A 233 13.72 22.22 17.55
CA GLY A 233 14.05 21.48 16.33
C GLY A 233 14.99 20.30 16.61
N VAL A 234 14.52 19.09 16.34
CA VAL A 234 15.33 17.86 16.41
C VAL A 234 14.79 16.91 15.33
N GLY A 235 15.67 16.45 14.43
CA GLY A 235 15.34 15.48 13.38
C GLY A 235 14.90 14.12 13.94
N LEU A 236 14.49 13.20 13.06
CA LEU A 236 14.15 11.83 13.48
C LEU A 236 15.39 11.09 13.98
N VAL A 237 15.26 10.41 15.12
CA VAL A 237 16.30 9.56 15.71
C VAL A 237 15.74 8.15 15.90
N VAL A 238 16.53 7.13 15.54
CA VAL A 238 16.20 5.74 15.86
C VAL A 238 16.68 5.44 17.28
N GLY A 239 15.75 5.08 18.17
CA GLY A 239 16.03 4.57 19.51
C GLY A 239 15.64 3.11 19.66
N SER A 240 15.94 2.52 20.82
CA SER A 240 15.60 1.11 21.12
C SER A 240 14.11 0.80 21.00
N ASN A 241 13.25 1.81 21.17
CA ASN A 241 11.80 1.67 21.20
C ASN A 241 11.13 2.08 19.88
N GLY A 242 11.89 2.55 18.88
CA GLY A 242 11.37 2.96 17.58
C GLY A 242 11.97 4.27 17.06
N VAL A 243 11.27 4.90 16.11
CA VAL A 243 11.66 6.22 15.59
C VAL A 243 11.05 7.30 16.46
N MET A 244 11.88 8.23 16.92
CA MET A 244 11.51 9.35 17.77
C MET A 244 11.69 10.67 17.02
N MET A 245 10.84 11.66 17.32
CA MET A 245 11.01 13.07 16.97
C MET A 245 10.97 13.88 18.26
N GLY A 246 12.12 14.40 18.69
CA GLY A 246 12.26 14.94 20.05
C GLY A 246 11.98 13.85 21.09
N THR A 247 10.99 14.08 21.96
CA THR A 247 10.53 13.10 22.96
C THR A 247 9.33 12.27 22.51
N ARG A 248 8.79 12.54 21.31
CA ARG A 248 7.61 11.85 20.77
C ARG A 248 8.01 10.64 19.94
N MET A 249 7.38 9.49 20.19
CA MET A 249 7.49 8.34 19.31
C MET A 249 6.64 8.56 18.04
N VAL A 250 7.27 8.37 16.89
CA VAL A 250 6.66 8.47 15.56
C VAL A 250 6.15 7.11 15.09
N VAL A 251 6.99 6.07 15.21
CA VAL A 251 6.65 4.67 14.93
C VAL A 251 7.41 3.76 15.91
N SER A 252 6.82 2.62 16.28
CA SER A 252 7.43 1.65 17.19
C SER A 252 8.59 0.88 16.54
N ALA A 253 9.50 0.34 17.36
CA ALA A 253 10.58 -0.54 16.88
C ALA A 253 10.03 -1.79 16.16
N GLU A 254 8.93 -2.35 16.66
CA GLU A 254 8.25 -3.50 16.06
C GLU A 254 7.77 -3.18 14.65
N TRP A 255 7.17 -2.01 14.46
CA TRP A 255 6.70 -1.55 13.15
C TRP A 255 7.88 -1.30 12.19
N VAL A 256 8.95 -0.67 12.66
CA VAL A 256 10.16 -0.43 11.85
C VAL A 256 10.77 -1.74 11.38
N GLU A 257 10.90 -2.71 12.28
CA GLU A 257 11.45 -4.03 11.98
C GLU A 257 10.57 -4.81 11.01
N MET A 258 9.25 -4.74 11.18
CA MET A 258 8.27 -5.30 10.26
C MET A 258 8.44 -4.71 8.84
N MET A 259 8.45 -3.38 8.72
CA MET A 259 8.59 -2.72 7.43
C MET A 259 9.96 -2.94 6.79
N ARG A 260 11.04 -2.89 7.58
CA ARG A 260 12.41 -3.18 7.13
C ARG A 260 12.49 -4.57 6.49
N ARG A 261 11.87 -5.58 7.11
CA ARG A 261 11.82 -6.95 6.54
C ARG A 261 11.09 -6.99 5.21
N LEU A 262 9.93 -6.34 5.13
CA LEU A 262 9.14 -6.28 3.90
C LEU A 262 9.90 -5.57 2.76
N VAL A 263 10.62 -4.48 3.06
CA VAL A 263 11.47 -3.75 2.10
C VAL A 263 12.65 -4.61 1.66
N GLN A 264 13.39 -5.22 2.60
CA GLN A 264 14.55 -6.07 2.30
C GLN A 264 14.19 -7.24 1.40
N MET A 265 12.98 -7.77 1.55
CA MET A 265 12.48 -8.90 0.77
C MET A 265 11.79 -8.45 -0.52
N GLY A 266 11.75 -7.14 -0.81
CA GLY A 266 11.15 -6.56 -2.01
C GLY A 266 9.63 -6.74 -2.08
N VAL A 267 8.98 -6.91 -0.93
CA VAL A 267 7.52 -7.05 -0.83
C VAL A 267 6.84 -5.69 -0.87
N ILE A 268 7.43 -4.67 -0.22
CA ILE A 268 6.98 -3.28 -0.32
C ILE A 268 8.16 -2.39 -0.69
N SER A 269 7.87 -1.20 -1.22
CA SER A 269 8.87 -0.25 -1.66
C SER A 269 9.31 0.68 -0.52
N LEU A 270 10.57 1.11 -0.60
CA LEU A 270 11.14 2.08 0.34
C LEU A 270 10.43 3.46 0.28
N PRO A 271 10.06 4.01 -0.90
CA PRO A 271 9.31 5.26 -0.97
C PRO A 271 8.01 5.24 -0.16
N THR A 272 7.24 4.14 -0.23
CA THR A 272 5.99 3.99 0.53
C THR A 272 6.23 4.04 2.04
N VAL A 273 7.21 3.29 2.55
CA VAL A 273 7.51 3.27 3.99
C VAL A 273 8.06 4.62 4.46
N SER A 274 8.92 5.24 3.67
CA SER A 274 9.45 6.58 3.94
C SER A 274 8.35 7.63 4.02
N ALA A 275 7.40 7.59 3.09
CA ALA A 275 6.24 8.47 3.09
C ALA A 275 5.40 8.30 4.36
N ALA A 276 5.12 7.05 4.77
CA ALA A 276 4.40 6.75 6.00
C ALA A 276 5.08 7.38 7.24
N VAL A 277 6.39 7.18 7.38
CA VAL A 277 7.16 7.73 8.51
C VAL A 277 7.12 9.27 8.52
N ARG A 278 7.28 9.91 7.36
CA ARG A 278 7.21 11.38 7.23
C ARG A 278 5.82 11.91 7.60
N ILE A 279 4.76 11.20 7.19
CA ILE A 279 3.38 11.53 7.54
C ILE A 279 3.15 11.44 9.04
N HIS A 280 3.64 10.39 9.70
CA HIS A 280 3.52 10.26 11.16
C HIS A 280 4.38 11.28 11.92
N ALA A 281 5.55 11.65 11.39
CA ALA A 281 6.40 12.69 11.98
C ALA A 281 5.77 14.08 11.90
N GLY A 282 4.84 14.30 10.96
CA GLY A 282 4.09 15.55 10.81
C GLY A 282 4.86 16.66 10.08
N GLN A 283 4.35 17.89 10.20
CA GLN A 283 4.67 18.99 9.28
C GLN A 283 6.16 19.35 9.18
N VAL A 284 6.95 19.16 10.24
CA VAL A 284 8.39 19.50 10.25
C VAL A 284 9.18 18.64 9.25
N MET A 285 8.77 17.38 9.06
CA MET A 285 9.42 16.45 8.11
C MET A 285 8.76 16.47 6.72
N MET A 286 7.61 17.12 6.57
CA MET A 286 6.91 17.23 5.28
C MET A 286 7.42 18.37 4.40
N ALA A 287 8.01 19.41 4.99
CA ALA A 287 8.60 20.53 4.26
C ALA A 287 9.91 20.18 3.54
N GLN A 288 10.56 19.08 3.96
CA GLN A 288 11.79 18.54 3.37
C GLN A 288 11.46 17.54 2.26
N ALA A 289 10.65 17.96 1.29
CA ALA A 289 10.19 17.10 0.18
C ALA A 289 11.33 16.51 -0.66
N HIS A 290 12.57 16.98 -0.50
CA HIS A 290 13.74 16.60 -1.29
C HIS A 290 14.93 16.08 -0.46
N ASP A 291 14.87 16.11 0.88
CA ASP A 291 15.94 15.57 1.71
C ASP A 291 15.59 14.14 2.15
N ASP A 292 16.58 13.25 2.14
CA ASP A 292 16.47 11.87 2.56
C ASP A 292 16.01 11.76 4.02
N LEU A 293 15.35 10.63 4.38
CA LEU A 293 15.16 10.30 5.81
C LEU A 293 16.52 10.40 6.52
N PRO A 294 16.56 10.82 7.80
CA PRO A 294 17.81 10.85 8.55
C PRO A 294 18.56 9.53 8.41
N PRO A 295 19.90 9.53 8.22
CA PRO A 295 20.66 8.32 7.89
C PRO A 295 20.33 7.13 8.78
N GLY A 296 20.12 7.32 10.09
CA GLY A 296 19.74 6.24 11.00
C GLY A 296 18.38 5.58 10.68
N VAL A 297 17.36 6.34 10.27
CA VAL A 297 16.05 5.78 9.87
C VAL A 297 16.16 5.12 8.50
N ARG A 298 16.93 5.72 7.60
CA ARG A 298 17.21 5.19 6.27
C ARG A 298 17.98 3.86 6.33
N ASP A 299 19.02 3.80 7.15
CA ASP A 299 19.81 2.60 7.43
C ASP A 299 18.95 1.53 8.12
N ALA A 300 18.09 1.93 9.07
CA ALA A 300 17.15 1.04 9.74
C ALA A 300 16.03 0.53 8.82
N LEU A 301 15.61 1.28 7.79
CA LEU A 301 14.59 0.82 6.83
C LEU A 301 15.18 0.07 5.64
N GLY A 302 16.51 0.11 5.49
CA GLY A 302 17.24 -0.77 4.58
C GLY A 302 17.99 -0.03 3.48
N ASP A 303 18.85 0.95 3.80
CA ASP A 303 19.86 1.45 2.85
C ASP A 303 21.31 1.07 3.25
N GLY A 304 21.44 -0.09 3.89
CA GLY A 304 22.72 -0.74 4.14
C GLY A 304 23.52 -0.98 2.83
N PRO A 305 24.83 -1.26 2.91
CA PRO A 305 25.66 -1.51 1.72
C PRO A 305 25.08 -2.57 0.77
N GLU A 306 24.27 -3.51 1.28
CA GLU A 306 23.55 -4.53 0.53
C GLU A 306 22.43 -3.97 -0.35
N VAL A 307 21.75 -2.88 0.07
CA VAL A 307 20.66 -2.22 -0.68
C VAL A 307 21.18 -1.09 -1.56
N ARG A 308 22.28 -0.41 -1.17
CA ARG A 308 23.00 0.54 -2.04
C ARG A 308 23.58 -0.11 -3.31
N GLY A 309 23.88 -1.41 -3.26
CA GLY A 309 24.25 -2.21 -4.44
C GLY A 309 23.05 -2.52 -5.36
N MET A 310 21.83 -2.40 -4.86
CA MET A 310 20.58 -2.62 -5.58
C MET A 310 20.14 -1.31 -6.24
N ARG A 311 20.99 -0.74 -7.11
CA ARG A 311 20.57 0.35 -8.00
C ARG A 311 19.47 -0.16 -8.93
N VAL A 312 18.27 0.41 -8.80
CA VAL A 312 17.35 0.50 -9.93
C VAL A 312 18.04 1.39 -10.96
N THR A 313 18.70 0.79 -11.94
CA THR A 313 19.17 1.52 -13.11
C THR A 313 17.93 2.01 -13.86
N GLY A 314 17.64 3.29 -13.69
CA GLY A 314 16.60 4.00 -14.42
C GLY A 314 16.75 3.80 -15.93
N ARG A 315 15.63 3.44 -16.56
CA ARG A 315 15.44 2.90 -17.92
C ARG A 315 15.73 3.83 -19.11
N THR A 316 16.27 5.03 -18.93
CA THR A 316 16.18 6.06 -19.99
C THR A 316 17.50 6.52 -20.60
N GLY A 317 18.66 6.02 -20.13
CA GLY A 317 19.96 6.52 -20.57
C GLY A 317 20.70 5.70 -21.65
N ALA A 318 20.29 4.46 -21.92
CA ALA A 318 21.15 3.50 -22.65
C ALA A 318 20.61 3.00 -24.00
N GLY A 319 19.40 3.40 -24.43
CA GLY A 319 18.82 2.94 -25.70
C GLY A 319 18.61 1.42 -25.80
N MET A 320 18.60 0.71 -24.66
CA MET A 320 18.41 -0.75 -24.60
C MET A 320 16.91 -1.06 -24.65
N ALA A 321 16.52 -1.97 -25.55
CA ALA A 321 15.14 -2.48 -25.61
C ALA A 321 14.76 -3.15 -24.28
N GLU A 322 13.51 -2.97 -23.83
CA GLU A 322 13.03 -3.64 -22.62
C GLU A 322 13.12 -5.17 -22.79
N PRO A 323 13.60 -5.91 -21.77
CA PRO A 323 13.63 -7.37 -21.83
C PRO A 323 12.21 -7.92 -22.00
N PRO A 324 12.01 -8.99 -22.79
CA PRO A 324 10.70 -9.58 -22.99
C PRO A 324 10.10 -10.13 -21.67
N GLU A 325 8.81 -9.89 -21.50
CA GLU A 325 7.99 -10.50 -20.45
C GLU A 325 7.51 -11.90 -20.88
N HIS A 326 7.89 -12.93 -20.12
CA HIS A 326 7.46 -14.31 -20.31
C HIS A 326 6.26 -14.65 -19.40
N HIS A 327 5.16 -15.17 -19.95
CA HIS A 327 4.07 -15.68 -19.12
C HIS A 327 4.40 -17.09 -18.64
N VAL A 328 4.63 -17.23 -17.33
CA VAL A 328 4.92 -18.53 -16.71
C VAL A 328 3.72 -19.47 -16.81
N LEU A 329 2.51 -18.91 -16.70
CA LEU A 329 1.25 -19.61 -16.97
C LEU A 329 0.79 -19.29 -18.40
N PRO A 330 0.78 -20.28 -19.31
CA PRO A 330 0.51 -20.06 -20.73
C PRO A 330 -0.82 -19.35 -21.04
N ARG A 331 -0.75 -18.15 -21.62
CA ARG A 331 -1.93 -17.34 -21.94
C ARG A 331 -2.88 -17.99 -22.94
N GLU A 332 -2.37 -18.80 -23.87
CA GLU A 332 -3.20 -19.52 -24.83
C GLU A 332 -4.14 -20.55 -24.18
N PHE A 333 -3.85 -20.93 -22.93
CA PHE A 333 -4.66 -21.83 -22.12
C PHE A 333 -5.39 -21.06 -21.00
N ARG A 334 -5.65 -19.75 -21.18
CA ARG A 334 -6.32 -18.89 -20.18
C ARG A 334 -7.59 -19.53 -19.62
N GLU A 335 -8.49 -19.98 -20.50
CA GLU A 335 -9.75 -20.60 -20.06
C GLU A 335 -9.54 -21.85 -19.19
N TRP A 336 -8.46 -22.60 -19.42
CA TRP A 336 -8.10 -23.76 -18.60
C TRP A 336 -7.68 -23.33 -17.20
N PHE A 337 -6.89 -22.25 -17.08
CA PHE A 337 -6.48 -21.69 -15.79
C PHE A 337 -7.64 -21.00 -15.05
N GLU A 338 -8.48 -20.25 -15.75
CA GLU A 338 -9.64 -19.57 -15.16
C GLU A 338 -10.64 -20.58 -14.56
N LYS A 339 -10.87 -21.72 -15.24
CA LYS A 339 -11.67 -22.83 -14.69
C LYS A 339 -11.12 -23.40 -13.38
N ARG A 340 -9.83 -23.20 -13.09
CA ARG A 340 -9.15 -23.65 -11.87
C ARG A 340 -8.99 -22.54 -10.84
N GLY A 341 -9.53 -21.35 -11.09
CA GLY A 341 -9.54 -20.24 -10.14
C GLY A 341 -8.45 -19.19 -10.34
N PHE A 342 -7.70 -19.22 -11.46
CA PHE A 342 -6.77 -18.13 -11.80
C PHE A 342 -7.51 -16.92 -12.39
N THR A 343 -8.19 -16.18 -11.51
CA THR A 343 -8.96 -14.97 -11.84
C THR A 343 -8.63 -13.82 -10.90
N GLY A 344 -8.94 -12.58 -11.29
CA GLY A 344 -8.77 -11.41 -10.41
C GLY A 344 -7.33 -11.24 -9.90
N GLU A 345 -7.16 -11.31 -8.57
CA GLU A 345 -5.86 -11.24 -7.89
C GLU A 345 -4.92 -12.38 -8.24
N MET A 346 -5.47 -13.52 -8.65
CA MET A 346 -4.73 -14.71 -9.07
C MET A 346 -4.73 -14.88 -10.59
N SER A 347 -5.05 -13.84 -11.37
CA SER A 347 -4.99 -13.91 -12.84
C SER A 347 -3.60 -14.33 -13.31
N ILE A 348 -3.56 -15.16 -14.36
CA ILE A 348 -2.31 -15.62 -14.99
C ILE A 348 -1.42 -14.47 -15.48
N ASP A 349 -2.00 -13.30 -15.75
CA ASP A 349 -1.27 -12.11 -16.21
C ASP A 349 -0.40 -11.48 -15.11
N ARG A 350 -0.55 -11.94 -13.86
CA ARG A 350 0.32 -11.56 -12.75
C ARG A 350 1.56 -12.43 -12.64
N PHE A 351 1.62 -13.56 -13.34
CA PHE A 351 2.70 -14.53 -13.29
C PHE A 351 3.61 -14.39 -14.51
N CYS A 352 4.15 -13.19 -14.72
CA CYS A 352 5.14 -12.92 -15.77
C CYS A 352 6.54 -12.77 -15.17
N VAL A 353 7.57 -13.09 -15.94
CA VAL A 353 8.98 -12.91 -15.56
C VAL A 353 9.74 -12.22 -16.68
N ASN A 354 10.63 -11.30 -16.31
CA ASN A 354 11.53 -10.66 -17.28
C ASN A 354 12.69 -11.61 -17.58
N LEU A 355 12.90 -11.90 -18.86
CA LEU A 355 14.00 -12.76 -19.31
C LEU A 355 14.87 -12.02 -20.32
N GLU A 356 16.15 -12.36 -20.37
CA GLU A 356 17.00 -11.98 -21.50
C GLU A 356 16.42 -12.56 -22.79
N GLN A 357 16.47 -11.80 -23.89
CA GLN A 357 15.89 -12.20 -25.18
C GLN A 357 16.30 -13.61 -25.59
N ALA A 358 17.59 -13.95 -25.49
CA ALA A 358 18.09 -15.27 -25.85
C ALA A 358 17.51 -16.40 -24.97
N LYS A 359 17.31 -16.15 -23.67
CA LYS A 359 16.70 -17.12 -22.75
C LYS A 359 15.20 -17.28 -23.04
N HIS A 360 14.52 -16.17 -23.30
CA HIS A 360 13.10 -16.17 -23.68
C HIS A 360 12.85 -16.93 -24.99
N GLU A 361 13.71 -16.73 -25.99
CA GLU A 361 13.65 -17.50 -27.24
C GLU A 361 13.97 -18.98 -27.00
N ALA A 362 14.99 -19.29 -26.20
CA ALA A 362 15.39 -20.68 -25.92
C ALA A 362 14.27 -21.51 -25.28
N ILE A 363 13.53 -20.96 -24.32
CA ILE A 363 12.40 -21.66 -23.69
C ILE A 363 11.20 -21.84 -24.63
N HIS A 364 11.16 -21.07 -25.72
CA HIS A 364 10.17 -21.17 -26.79
C HIS A 364 10.69 -21.88 -28.05
N GLY A 365 11.80 -22.60 -27.99
CA GLY A 365 12.33 -23.36 -29.14
C GLY A 365 12.95 -22.50 -30.24
N GLY A 366 13.42 -21.29 -29.90
CA GLY A 366 14.12 -20.34 -30.79
C GLY A 366 13.33 -19.06 -31.10
N GLY A 367 13.86 -18.23 -32.01
CA GLY A 367 13.31 -16.91 -32.35
C GLY A 367 11.93 -16.90 -33.04
N ASN A 368 11.36 -18.07 -33.37
CA ASN A 368 10.00 -18.19 -33.90
C ASN A 368 9.16 -19.12 -33.01
N TRP A 369 8.44 -18.51 -32.05
CA TRP A 369 7.60 -19.23 -31.08
C TRP A 369 6.54 -20.15 -31.72
N ARG A 370 6.06 -19.85 -32.95
CA ARG A 370 5.10 -20.70 -33.66
C ARG A 370 5.74 -22.02 -34.12
N LEU A 371 6.97 -21.96 -34.63
CA LEU A 371 7.76 -23.15 -34.97
C LEU A 371 8.22 -23.90 -33.73
N GLY A 372 8.56 -23.14 -32.68
CA GLY A 372 8.89 -23.64 -31.36
C GLY A 372 7.84 -24.54 -30.74
N ARG A 373 6.56 -24.38 -31.11
CA ARG A 373 5.48 -25.28 -30.67
C ARG A 373 5.64 -26.72 -31.10
N THR A 374 6.54 -27.03 -32.03
CA THR A 374 6.84 -28.43 -32.39
C THR A 374 7.88 -29.06 -31.48
N TRP A 375 8.55 -28.28 -30.64
CA TRP A 375 9.67 -28.74 -29.81
C TRP A 375 9.17 -29.42 -28.53
N PRO A 376 9.67 -30.62 -28.19
CA PRO A 376 9.18 -31.39 -27.04
C PRO A 376 9.30 -30.70 -25.68
N ASN A 377 10.28 -29.80 -25.52
CA ASN A 377 10.60 -29.12 -24.27
C ASN A 377 10.25 -27.62 -24.30
N GLU A 378 9.40 -27.19 -25.24
CA GLU A 378 8.85 -25.82 -25.24
C GLU A 378 8.04 -25.58 -23.96
N TRP A 379 8.28 -24.45 -23.28
CA TRP A 379 7.77 -24.17 -21.94
C TRP A 379 6.27 -24.41 -21.80
N ASN A 380 5.45 -23.83 -22.69
CA ASN A 380 4.00 -23.91 -22.56
C ASN A 380 3.49 -25.35 -22.78
N ARG A 381 4.04 -26.08 -23.75
CA ARG A 381 3.70 -27.50 -23.96
C ARG A 381 4.10 -28.35 -22.77
N MET A 382 5.33 -28.20 -22.31
CA MET A 382 5.86 -28.95 -21.19
C MET A 382 5.05 -28.71 -19.92
N ILE A 383 4.69 -27.45 -19.61
CA ILE A 383 3.92 -27.16 -18.41
C ILE A 383 2.50 -27.69 -18.51
N MET A 384 1.82 -27.57 -19.66
CA MET A 384 0.48 -28.12 -19.82
C MET A 384 0.47 -29.65 -19.76
N ASP A 385 1.51 -30.31 -20.26
CA ASP A 385 1.67 -31.76 -20.12
C ASP A 385 1.87 -32.18 -18.66
N VAL A 386 2.73 -31.49 -17.91
CA VAL A 386 2.92 -31.73 -16.47
C VAL A 386 1.61 -31.57 -15.70
N LEU A 387 0.86 -30.49 -15.98
CA LEU A 387 -0.40 -30.23 -15.29
C LEU A 387 -1.49 -31.24 -15.66
N SER A 388 -1.61 -31.60 -16.94
CA SER A 388 -2.61 -32.57 -17.41
C SER A 388 -2.34 -33.98 -16.87
N ARG A 389 -1.06 -34.38 -16.79
CA ARG A 389 -0.68 -35.65 -16.16
C ARG A 389 -1.01 -35.67 -14.67
N ALA A 390 -0.72 -34.59 -13.95
CA ALA A 390 -1.06 -34.48 -12.54
C ALA A 390 -2.59 -34.54 -12.29
N GLU A 391 -3.41 -33.93 -13.15
CA GLU A 391 -4.88 -34.10 -13.08
C GLU A 391 -5.33 -35.53 -13.35
N THR A 392 -4.70 -36.18 -14.32
CA THR A 392 -5.00 -37.59 -14.65
C THR A 392 -4.65 -38.51 -13.48
N GLU A 393 -3.49 -38.29 -12.85
CA GLU A 393 -3.00 -39.07 -11.71
C GLU A 393 -3.86 -38.86 -10.45
N THR A 394 -4.32 -37.64 -10.22
CA THR A 394 -5.16 -37.31 -9.07
C THR A 394 -6.65 -37.58 -9.29
N GLY A 395 -7.07 -37.77 -10.55
CA GLY A 395 -8.46 -38.02 -10.92
C GLY A 395 -9.40 -36.83 -10.70
N ARG A 396 -8.86 -35.61 -10.52
CA ARG A 396 -9.65 -34.40 -10.30
C ARG A 396 -8.96 -33.16 -10.86
N MET A 397 -9.70 -32.06 -10.91
CA MET A 397 -9.12 -30.75 -11.23
C MET A 397 -8.12 -30.34 -10.15
N LEU A 398 -6.98 -29.79 -10.57
CA LEU A 398 -6.01 -29.19 -9.67
C LEU A 398 -6.50 -27.83 -9.16
N THR A 399 -6.16 -27.53 -7.91
CA THR A 399 -6.34 -26.19 -7.32
C THR A 399 -5.24 -25.24 -7.79
N PRO A 400 -5.41 -23.90 -7.66
CA PRO A 400 -4.37 -22.93 -8.01
C PRO A 400 -3.03 -23.20 -7.34
N ASN A 401 -3.07 -23.56 -6.06
CA ASN A 401 -1.87 -23.79 -5.25
C ASN A 401 -1.13 -25.06 -5.69
N GLU A 402 -1.85 -26.12 -6.06
CA GLU A 402 -1.21 -27.31 -6.63
C GLU A 402 -0.56 -27.03 -7.99
N ILE A 403 -1.20 -26.22 -8.83
CA ILE A 403 -0.65 -25.77 -10.10
C ILE A 403 0.62 -24.95 -9.86
N LEU A 404 0.60 -23.98 -8.94
CA LEU A 404 1.78 -23.19 -8.60
C LEU A 404 2.92 -24.03 -8.02
N ARG A 405 2.64 -25.07 -7.21
CA ARG A 405 3.67 -26.01 -6.74
C ARG A 405 4.34 -26.77 -7.88
N LEU A 406 3.57 -27.23 -8.88
CA LEU A 406 4.12 -27.92 -10.06
C LEU A 406 4.90 -26.96 -10.96
N VAL A 407 4.38 -25.75 -11.15
CA VAL A 407 5.04 -24.68 -11.90
C VAL A 407 6.36 -24.27 -11.23
N ALA A 408 6.39 -24.12 -9.90
CA ALA A 408 7.62 -23.83 -9.16
C ALA A 408 8.72 -24.86 -9.44
N LYS A 409 8.37 -26.15 -9.38
CA LYS A 409 9.29 -27.26 -9.69
C LYS A 409 9.80 -27.17 -11.14
N ALA A 410 8.93 -26.83 -12.08
CA ALA A 410 9.30 -26.66 -13.49
C ALA A 410 10.21 -25.43 -13.69
N MET A 411 9.90 -24.29 -13.07
CA MET A 411 10.71 -23.07 -13.11
C MET A 411 12.13 -23.33 -12.59
N LYS A 412 12.28 -24.04 -11.48
CA LYS A 412 13.61 -24.42 -10.95
C LYS A 412 14.40 -25.26 -11.94
N ARG A 413 13.74 -26.23 -12.60
CA ARG A 413 14.38 -27.06 -13.62
C ARG A 413 14.88 -26.26 -14.83
N TYR A 414 14.14 -25.22 -15.21
CA TYR A 414 14.48 -24.33 -16.34
C TYR A 414 15.31 -23.11 -15.92
N ASN A 415 15.70 -23.02 -14.64
CA ASN A 415 16.38 -21.86 -14.07
C ASN A 415 15.67 -20.53 -14.33
N LEU A 416 14.33 -20.53 -14.25
CA LEU A 416 13.51 -19.34 -14.37
C LEU A 416 13.38 -18.65 -13.00
N PRO A 417 13.51 -17.32 -12.93
CA PRO A 417 13.40 -16.59 -11.67
C PRO A 417 11.95 -16.60 -11.17
N MET A 418 11.74 -16.85 -9.88
CA MET A 418 10.43 -16.67 -9.22
C MET A 418 10.28 -15.24 -8.69
N ASN A 419 10.41 -14.27 -9.60
CA ASN A 419 10.16 -12.87 -9.29
C ASN A 419 9.13 -12.34 -10.27
N PHE A 420 7.86 -12.50 -9.91
CA PHE A 420 6.76 -12.18 -10.80
C PHE A 420 6.55 -10.68 -10.91
N THR A 421 6.36 -10.21 -12.13
CA THR A 421 5.92 -8.85 -12.43
C THR A 421 4.54 -8.93 -13.08
N PRO A 422 3.55 -8.14 -12.64
CA PRO A 422 2.32 -7.99 -13.39
C PRO A 422 2.66 -7.52 -14.81
N ARG A 423 2.03 -8.13 -15.80
CA ARG A 423 2.13 -7.69 -17.18
C ARG A 423 1.73 -6.21 -17.28
N ARG A 424 2.54 -5.39 -17.95
CA ARG A 424 2.09 -4.05 -18.34
C ARG A 424 0.95 -4.15 -19.36
N GLY A 425 -0.16 -3.47 -19.06
CA GLY A 425 -1.35 -3.46 -19.91
C GLY A 425 -1.04 -3.00 -21.34
N ARG A 426 -1.85 -3.50 -22.29
CA ARG A 426 -2.05 -2.90 -23.61
C ARG A 426 -3.27 -2.01 -23.57
#